data_AF-A0A9J6ZG07-F1
#
_entry.id   AF-A0A9J6ZG07-F1
#
_cell.length_a   1.000
_cell.length_b   1.000
_cell.length_c   1.000
_cell.angle_alpha   90.00
_cell.angle_beta   90.00
_cell.angle_gamma   90.00
#
_symmetry.space_group_name_H-M   'P 1'
#
loop_
_entity.id
_entity.type
_entity.pdbx_description
1 polymer ?
#
loop_
_entity_poly.entity_id
_entity_poly.type
_entity_poly.pdbx_seq_one_letter_code
_entity_poly.pdbx_strand_id
1 'polypeptide(L)'
;MKGVVIVKHPKTRNSIRKVALPNSMLVEMKEYYAFRLNERKEMIDEWQGGNWFFMFSHSNGHPFHHERPYLWFRQFIKKNDFRYIRFHDLRHTSATILINQGVHAKIISERLGHGDISTTMNIYGHALRSADQAAADKFESLFKNKPSE
;
A
#
# COMPACT_ATOMS: atom_id res chain seq x y z
N MET A 1 18.05 1.12 -23.22
CA MET A 1 18.54 2.44 -22.74
C MET A 1 19.22 2.22 -21.39
N LYS A 2 20.51 2.55 -21.23
CA LYS A 2 21.19 2.46 -19.92
C LYS A 2 20.81 3.69 -19.09
N GLY A 3 19.74 3.59 -18.31
CA GLY A 3 19.33 4.64 -17.37
C GLY A 3 20.06 4.50 -16.04
N VAL A 4 20.49 5.61 -15.44
CA VAL A 4 21.05 5.63 -14.08
C VAL A 4 19.92 5.73 -13.07
N VAL A 5 19.96 4.89 -12.02
CA VAL A 5 18.96 4.92 -10.95
C VAL A 5 19.26 6.10 -10.03
N ILE A 6 18.30 7.02 -9.91
CA ILE A 6 18.41 8.19 -9.03
C ILE A 6 17.44 8.04 -7.87
N VAL A 7 17.97 7.85 -6.67
CA VAL A 7 17.19 7.93 -5.43
C VAL A 7 17.07 9.40 -5.06
N LYS A 8 15.84 9.93 -5.11
CA LYS A 8 15.56 11.34 -4.74
C LYS A 8 14.88 11.39 -3.39
N HIS A 9 15.27 12.36 -2.57
CA HIS A 9 14.48 12.71 -1.40
C HIS A 9 13.14 13.33 -1.83
N PRO A 10 12.06 13.09 -1.07
CA PRO A 10 10.79 13.74 -1.36
C PRO A 10 10.94 15.26 -1.31
N LYS A 11 10.29 15.96 -2.24
CA LYS A 11 10.39 17.43 -2.38
C LYS A 11 9.81 18.18 -1.17
N THR A 12 8.97 17.54 -0.38
CA THR A 12 8.30 18.14 0.78
C THR A 12 8.37 17.24 2.00
N ARG A 13 8.47 17.84 3.19
CA ARG A 13 8.48 17.12 4.47
C ARG A 13 7.24 16.24 4.65
N ASN A 14 6.08 16.70 4.18
CA ASN A 14 4.80 15.99 4.25
C ASN A 14 4.76 14.69 3.43
N SER A 15 5.72 14.49 2.51
CA SER A 15 5.80 13.26 1.73
C SER A 15 6.47 12.11 2.50
N ILE A 16 7.21 12.41 3.58
CA ILE A 16 7.81 11.42 4.48
C ILE A 16 6.74 11.03 5.50
N ARG A 17 6.39 9.74 5.55
CA ARG A 17 5.35 9.24 6.45
C ARG A 17 5.71 7.88 7.03
N LYS A 18 5.25 7.64 8.25
CA LYS A 18 5.32 6.34 8.91
C LYS A 18 4.00 5.62 8.70
N VAL A 19 4.07 4.36 8.32
CA VAL A 19 2.89 3.51 8.07
C VAL A 19 3.02 2.27 8.94
N ALA A 20 2.04 2.06 9.83
CA ALA A 20 1.97 0.84 10.62
C ALA A 20 1.63 -0.36 9.72
N LEU A 21 2.31 -1.48 9.94
CA LEU A 21 2.10 -2.72 9.22
C LEU A 21 1.51 -3.78 10.15
N PRO A 22 0.64 -4.68 9.65
CA PRO A 22 0.18 -5.83 10.42
C PRO A 22 1.35 -6.71 10.90
N ASN A 23 1.19 -7.34 12.07
CA ASN A 23 2.24 -8.20 12.63
C ASN A 23 2.61 -9.37 11.72
N SER A 24 1.63 -10.00 11.05
CA SER A 24 1.88 -11.06 10.06
C SER A 24 2.81 -10.59 8.95
N MET A 25 2.53 -9.42 8.38
CA MET A 25 3.37 -8.82 7.35
C MET A 25 4.77 -8.46 7.87
N LEU A 26 4.90 -8.02 9.12
CA LEU A 26 6.20 -7.75 9.73
C LEU A 26 7.05 -9.02 9.88
N VAL A 27 6.43 -10.16 10.18
CA VAL A 27 7.12 -11.45 10.24
C VAL A 27 7.66 -11.81 8.86
N GLU A 28 6.79 -11.82 7.84
CA GLU A 28 7.19 -12.12 6.45
C GLU A 28 8.29 -11.18 5.94
N MET A 29 8.20 -9.88 6.26
CA MET A 29 9.21 -8.90 5.85
C MET A 29 10.56 -9.14 6.54
N LYS A 30 10.58 -9.60 7.80
CA LYS A 30 11.83 -9.92 8.51
C LYS A 30 12.49 -11.16 7.92
N GLU A 31 11.70 -12.19 7.62
CA GLU A 31 12.19 -13.40 6.96
C GLU A 31 12.77 -13.07 5.59
N TYR A 32 12.03 -12.31 4.78
CA TYR A 32 12.50 -11.86 3.48
C TYR A 32 13.76 -10.98 3.60
N TYR A 33 13.83 -10.08 4.57
CA TYR A 33 15.02 -9.26 4.81
C TYR A 33 16.25 -10.12 5.17
N ALA A 34 16.09 -11.13 6.03
CA ALA A 34 17.15 -12.06 6.38
C ALA A 34 17.64 -12.87 5.16
N PHE A 35 16.70 -13.34 4.33
CA PHE A 35 17.01 -14.00 3.07
C PHE A 35 17.85 -13.09 2.15
N ARG A 36 17.43 -11.83 1.96
CA ARG A 36 18.16 -10.84 1.14
C ARG A 36 19.54 -10.50 1.69
N LEU A 37 19.72 -10.53 3.01
CA LEU A 37 21.04 -10.35 3.63
C LEU A 37 21.99 -11.50 3.30
N ASN A 38 21.48 -12.74 3.19
CA ASN A 38 22.30 -13.88 2.80
C ASN A 38 22.68 -13.81 1.32
N GLU A 39 21.76 -13.49 0.41
CA GLU A 39 22.11 -13.26 -1.00
C GLU A 39 23.20 -12.18 -1.17
N ARG A 40 23.14 -11.11 -0.36
CA ARG A 40 24.20 -10.07 -0.38
C ARG A 40 25.57 -10.62 0.05
N LYS A 41 25.62 -11.53 1.02
CA LYS A 41 26.88 -12.16 1.46
C LYS A 41 27.46 -13.08 0.40
N GLU A 42 26.61 -13.73 -0.39
CA GLU A 42 27.04 -14.59 -1.50
C GLU A 42 27.52 -13.79 -2.72
N MET A 43 27.01 -12.57 -2.88
CA MET A 43 27.26 -11.69 -4.04
C MET A 43 28.19 -10.50 -3.70
N ILE A 44 29.14 -10.64 -2.77
CA ILE A 44 29.96 -9.51 -2.26
C ILE A 44 30.64 -8.75 -3.40
N ASP A 45 31.33 -9.45 -4.29
CA ASP A 45 32.10 -8.84 -5.38
C ASP A 45 31.22 -8.35 -6.54
N GLU A 46 29.96 -8.80 -6.59
CA GLU A 46 29.01 -8.50 -7.65
C GLU A 46 27.87 -7.58 -7.19
N TRP A 47 27.91 -7.08 -5.96
CA TRP A 47 26.83 -6.28 -5.37
C TRP A 47 26.73 -4.90 -6.01
N GLN A 48 25.56 -4.61 -6.60
CA GLN A 48 25.25 -3.38 -7.35
C GLN A 48 24.21 -2.48 -6.64
N GLY A 49 23.99 -2.66 -5.33
CA GLY A 49 23.10 -1.79 -4.55
C GLY A 49 23.71 -0.43 -4.19
N GLY A 50 25.03 -0.26 -4.35
CA GLY A 50 25.75 0.96 -3.95
C GLY A 50 25.58 1.24 -2.45
N ASN A 51 25.29 2.51 -2.10
CA ASN A 51 25.06 2.95 -0.72
C ASN A 51 23.71 2.49 -0.13
N TRP A 52 22.88 1.81 -0.91
CA TRP A 52 21.55 1.40 -0.50
C TRP A 52 21.43 -0.12 -0.43
N PHE A 53 20.63 -0.59 0.52
CA PHE A 53 20.16 -1.97 0.56
C PHE A 53 18.70 -2.01 0.09
N PHE A 54 18.49 -2.24 -1.20
CA PHE A 54 17.15 -2.37 -1.76
C PHE A 54 16.59 -3.76 -1.44
N MET A 55 15.61 -3.83 -0.54
CA MET A 55 14.97 -5.09 -0.15
C MET A 55 14.29 -5.79 -1.34
N PHE A 56 13.71 -5.03 -2.27
CA PHE A 56 13.17 -5.54 -3.53
C PHE A 56 14.10 -5.16 -4.69
N SER A 57 14.97 -6.07 -5.07
CA SER A 57 16.01 -5.88 -6.08
C SER A 57 16.37 -7.21 -6.75
N HIS A 58 17.16 -7.16 -7.82
CA HIS A 58 17.76 -8.35 -8.42
C HIS A 58 18.69 -9.03 -7.41
N SER A 59 19.05 -10.31 -7.60
CA SER A 59 19.94 -11.03 -6.67
C SER A 59 21.25 -10.28 -6.39
N ASN A 60 21.80 -9.61 -7.40
CA ASN A 60 22.98 -8.76 -7.29
C ASN A 60 22.73 -7.39 -6.61
N GLY A 61 21.56 -7.13 -6.02
CA GLY A 61 21.24 -5.88 -5.33
C GLY A 61 20.85 -4.71 -6.23
N HIS A 62 20.93 -4.85 -7.56
CA HIS A 62 20.50 -3.80 -8.48
C HIS A 62 18.97 -3.58 -8.35
N PRO A 63 18.49 -2.36 -8.11
CA PRO A 63 17.07 -2.09 -7.92
C PRO A 63 16.29 -2.39 -9.20
N PHE A 64 15.03 -2.78 -9.03
CA PHE A 64 14.16 -2.98 -10.19
C PHE A 64 13.87 -1.67 -10.90
N HIS A 65 13.69 -1.76 -12.22
CA HIS A 65 13.04 -0.67 -12.96
C HIS A 65 11.65 -0.40 -12.36
N HIS A 66 11.25 0.87 -12.28
CA HIS A 66 10.00 1.28 -11.62
C HIS A 66 8.74 0.63 -12.23
N GLU A 67 8.80 0.25 -13.50
CA GLU A 67 7.71 -0.46 -14.18
C GLU A 67 7.63 -1.96 -13.86
N ARG A 68 8.68 -2.56 -13.31
CA ARG A 68 8.75 -4.01 -13.11
C ARG A 68 7.60 -4.54 -12.25
N PRO A 69 7.20 -3.90 -11.12
CA PRO A 69 6.04 -4.35 -10.36
C PRO A 69 4.74 -4.32 -11.19
N TYR A 70 4.55 -3.27 -12.00
CA TYR A 70 3.39 -3.16 -12.90
C TYR A 70 3.38 -4.25 -13.98
N LEU A 71 4.51 -4.48 -14.64
CA LEU A 71 4.64 -5.50 -15.68
C LEU A 71 4.44 -6.91 -15.12
N TRP A 72 5.05 -7.20 -13.97
CA TRP A 72 4.87 -8.46 -13.26
C TRP A 72 3.40 -8.68 -12.89
N PHE A 73 2.75 -7.66 -12.29
CA PHE A 73 1.36 -7.76 -11.89
C PHE A 73 0.43 -7.97 -13.08
N ARG A 74 0.65 -7.27 -14.19
CA ARG A 74 -0.12 -7.46 -15.43
C ARG A 74 0.00 -8.90 -15.95
N GLN A 75 1.21 -9.47 -15.92
CA GLN A 75 1.43 -10.87 -16.31
C GLN A 75 0.76 -11.84 -15.34
N PHE A 76 0.84 -11.57 -14.04
CA PHE A 76 0.17 -12.36 -13.01
C PHE A 76 -1.35 -12.40 -13.19
N ILE A 77 -1.99 -11.25 -13.39
CA ILE A 77 -3.44 -11.16 -13.66
C ILE A 77 -3.82 -11.96 -14.90
N LYS A 78 -3.08 -11.79 -16.01
CA LYS A 78 -3.33 -12.52 -17.26
C LYS A 78 -3.16 -14.03 -17.10
N LYS A 79 -2.13 -14.47 -16.37
CA LYS A 79 -1.82 -15.90 -16.16
C LYS A 79 -2.90 -16.63 -15.37
N ASN A 80 -3.57 -15.92 -14.45
CA ASN A 80 -4.58 -16.49 -13.56
C ASN A 80 -6.02 -16.19 -14.01
N ASP A 81 -6.22 -15.67 -15.23
CA ASP A 81 -7.53 -15.30 -15.79
C ASP A 81 -8.36 -14.37 -14.88
N PHE A 82 -7.67 -13.45 -14.20
CA PHE A 82 -8.35 -12.45 -13.38
C PHE A 82 -8.80 -11.26 -14.22
N ARG A 83 -9.91 -10.63 -13.80
CA ARG A 83 -10.34 -9.34 -14.34
C ARG A 83 -9.16 -8.36 -14.28
N TYR A 84 -8.91 -7.70 -15.40
CA TYR A 84 -7.86 -6.70 -15.47
C TYR A 84 -8.13 -5.52 -14.51
N ILE A 85 -7.16 -5.27 -13.64
CA ILE A 85 -7.02 -4.04 -12.86
C ILE A 85 -5.58 -3.54 -12.98
N ARG A 86 -5.37 -2.23 -12.83
CA ARG A 86 -4.04 -1.63 -12.83
C ARG A 86 -3.36 -1.90 -11.49
N PHE A 87 -2.03 -1.86 -11.46
CA PHE A 87 -1.29 -2.03 -10.21
C PHE A 87 -1.65 -0.97 -9.14
N HIS A 88 -1.89 0.28 -9.55
CA HIS A 88 -2.34 1.32 -8.62
C HIS A 88 -3.76 1.05 -8.07
N ASP A 89 -4.58 0.25 -8.75
CA ASP A 89 -5.92 -0.05 -8.24
C ASP A 89 -5.87 -0.85 -6.93
N LEU A 90 -4.78 -1.58 -6.64
CA LEU A 90 -4.55 -2.21 -5.32
C LEU A 90 -4.53 -1.19 -4.18
N ARG A 91 -3.95 -0.01 -4.41
CA ARG A 91 -3.93 1.09 -3.44
C ARG A 91 -5.33 1.67 -3.24
N HIS A 92 -6.14 1.73 -4.30
CA HIS A 92 -7.54 2.15 -4.20
C HIS A 92 -8.37 1.11 -3.44
N THR A 93 -8.21 -0.18 -3.73
CA THR A 93 -8.85 -1.27 -3.00
C THR A 93 -8.50 -1.23 -1.52
N SER A 94 -7.23 -1.02 -1.16
CA SER A 94 -6.82 -0.90 0.26
C SER A 94 -7.56 0.22 0.97
N ALA A 95 -7.70 1.39 0.35
CA ALA A 95 -8.42 2.52 0.92
C ALA A 95 -9.93 2.24 1.05
N THR A 96 -10.55 1.67 0.01
CA THR A 96 -11.97 1.29 0.04
C THR A 96 -12.26 0.27 1.14
N ILE A 97 -11.41 -0.74 1.32
CA ILE A 97 -11.55 -1.71 2.41
C ILE A 97 -11.52 -1.00 3.76
N LEU A 98 -10.56 -0.10 3.99
CA LEU A 98 -10.45 0.64 5.25
C LEU A 98 -11.67 1.55 5.50
N ILE A 99 -12.21 2.21 4.47
CA ILE A 99 -13.44 3.01 4.57
C ILE A 99 -14.62 2.14 4.98
N ASN A 100 -14.79 0.99 4.34
CA ASN A 100 -15.89 0.05 4.65
C ASN A 100 -15.76 -0.55 6.05
N GLN A 101 -14.54 -0.62 6.59
CA GLN A 101 -14.27 -1.01 7.99
C GLN A 101 -14.44 0.16 8.97
N GLY A 102 -14.92 1.32 8.52
CA GLY A 102 -15.19 2.49 9.37
C GLY A 102 -13.94 3.27 9.76
N VAL A 103 -12.79 3.06 9.12
CA VAL A 103 -11.57 3.83 9.41
C VAL A 103 -11.76 5.26 8.90
N HIS A 104 -11.45 6.22 9.77
CA HIS A 104 -11.65 7.64 9.47
C HIS A 104 -10.85 8.08 8.23
N ALA A 105 -11.50 8.81 7.31
CA ALA A 105 -10.91 9.21 6.03
C ALA A 105 -9.60 10.01 6.16
N LYS A 106 -9.44 10.77 7.25
CA LYS A 106 -8.19 11.49 7.56
C LYS A 106 -7.01 10.53 7.74
N ILE A 107 -7.19 9.45 8.50
CA ILE A 107 -6.15 8.43 8.75
C ILE A 107 -5.77 7.75 7.45
N ILE A 108 -6.77 7.41 6.62
CA ILE A 108 -6.55 6.80 5.31
C ILE A 108 -5.78 7.77 4.40
N SER A 109 -6.18 9.04 4.36
CA SER A 109 -5.51 10.09 3.58
C SER A 109 -4.04 10.26 3.96
N GLU A 110 -3.73 10.26 5.26
CA GLU A 110 -2.35 10.35 5.77
C GLU A 110 -1.53 9.11 5.42
N ARG A 111 -2.10 7.91 5.57
CA ARG A 111 -1.47 6.64 5.18
C ARG A 111 -1.12 6.61 3.69
N LEU A 112 -2.04 7.09 2.85
CA LEU A 112 -1.85 7.22 1.42
C LEU A 112 -0.86 8.34 1.08
N GLY A 113 -0.76 9.38 1.90
CA GLY A 113 0.04 10.57 1.65
C GLY A 113 -0.62 11.52 0.67
N HIS A 114 -1.96 11.61 0.68
CA HIS A 114 -2.67 12.66 -0.05
C HIS A 114 -2.55 13.97 0.71
N GLY A 115 -2.14 15.04 0.02
CA GLY A 115 -2.00 16.38 0.61
C GLY A 115 -3.32 17.00 1.03
N ASP A 116 -4.43 16.56 0.42
CA ASP A 116 -5.79 16.96 0.75
C ASP A 116 -6.68 15.73 0.98
N ILE A 117 -7.45 15.76 2.07
CA ILE A 117 -8.46 14.76 2.41
C ILE A 117 -9.58 14.70 1.36
N SER A 118 -9.88 15.83 0.70
CA SER A 118 -10.89 15.91 -0.36
C SER A 118 -10.60 14.94 -1.50
N THR A 119 -9.32 14.69 -1.80
CA THR A 119 -8.89 13.71 -2.80
C THR A 119 -9.36 12.30 -2.41
N THR A 120 -9.20 11.93 -1.14
CA THR A 120 -9.66 10.64 -0.61
C THR A 120 -11.20 10.57 -0.60
N MET A 121 -11.87 11.63 -0.14
CA MET A 121 -13.34 11.66 -0.08
C MET A 121 -13.99 11.59 -1.47
N ASN A 122 -13.43 12.29 -2.45
CA ASN A 122 -13.94 12.33 -3.83
C ASN A 122 -13.69 11.00 -4.56
N ILE A 123 -12.53 10.37 -4.37
CA ILE A 123 -12.18 9.11 -5.04
C ILE A 123 -13.03 7.93 -4.51
N TYR A 124 -13.41 7.95 -3.23
CA TYR A 124 -14.09 6.84 -2.58
C TYR A 124 -15.55 7.15 -2.17
N GLY A 125 -16.18 8.13 -2.82
CA GLY A 125 -17.54 8.59 -2.50
C GLY A 125 -18.60 7.47 -2.42
N HIS A 126 -18.49 6.43 -3.25
CA HIS A 126 -19.40 5.28 -3.18
C HIS A 126 -19.24 4.46 -1.88
N ALA A 127 -18.02 4.22 -1.45
CA ALA A 127 -17.74 3.50 -0.19
C ALA A 127 -18.24 4.30 1.02
N LEU A 128 -18.15 5.63 0.94
CA LEU A 128 -18.65 6.54 1.98
C LEU A 128 -20.17 6.53 2.08
N ARG A 129 -20.92 6.39 0.98
CA ARG A 129 -22.38 6.22 1.01
C ARG A 129 -22.79 4.92 1.73
N SER A 130 -22.07 3.83 1.48
CA SER A 130 -22.30 2.58 2.22
C SER A 130 -21.97 2.71 3.71
N ALA A 131 -20.91 3.45 4.05
CA ALA A 131 -20.57 3.73 5.44
C ALA A 131 -21.62 4.63 6.14
N ASP A 132 -22.19 5.60 5.41
CA ASP A 132 -23.27 6.46 5.90
C ASP A 132 -24.55 5.66 6.20
N GLN A 133 -24.93 4.73 5.31
CA GLN A 133 -26.03 3.82 5.57
C GLN A 133 -25.80 2.99 6.84
N ALA A 134 -24.58 2.45 7.01
CA ALA A 134 -24.23 1.70 8.22
C ALA A 134 -24.26 2.58 9.49
N ALA A 135 -23.99 3.89 9.37
CA ALA A 135 -24.14 4.84 10.47
C ALA A 135 -25.62 5.08 10.80
N ALA A 136 -26.48 5.24 9.79
CA ALA A 136 -27.93 5.36 9.96
C ALA A 136 -28.52 4.11 10.64
N ASP A 137 -28.12 2.91 10.24
CA ASP A 137 -28.59 1.66 10.84
C ASP A 137 -28.18 1.53 12.32
N LYS A 138 -27.00 2.04 12.69
CA LYS A 138 -26.58 2.13 14.10
C LYS A 138 -27.44 3.12 14.89
N PHE A 139 -27.78 4.27 14.31
CA PHE A 139 -28.72 5.20 14.94
C PHE A 139 -30.09 4.53 15.18
N GLU A 140 -30.61 3.80 14.19
CA GLU A 140 -31.88 3.06 14.32
C GLU A 140 -31.85 2.06 15.50
N SER A 141 -30.71 1.37 15.70
CA SER A 141 -30.55 0.45 16.84
C SER A 141 -30.64 1.14 18.20
N LEU A 142 -30.18 2.40 18.30
CA LEU A 142 -30.28 3.20 19.54
C LEU A 142 -31.74 3.62 19.79
N PHE A 143 -32.49 3.93 18.74
CA PHE A 143 -33.90 4.30 18.87
C PHE A 143 -34.81 3.12 19.21
N LYS A 144 -34.47 1.90 18.73
CA LYS A 144 -35.22 0.67 19.06
C LYS A 144 -34.94 0.12 20.46
N ASN A 145 -33.79 0.45 21.06
CA ASN A 145 -33.42 0.03 22.40
C ASN A 145 -33.93 0.99 23.51
N LYS A 146 -35.05 1.68 23.29
CA LYS A 146 -35.74 2.35 24.42
C LYS A 146 -36.18 1.26 25.41
N PRO A 147 -35.81 1.36 26.71
CA PRO A 147 -36.46 0.56 27.73
C PRO A 147 -37.96 0.86 27.64
N SER A 148 -38.78 -0.18 27.54
CA SER A 148 -40.20 -0.07 27.83
C SER A 148 -40.32 0.48 29.26
N GLU A 149 -40.87 1.69 29.38
CA GLU A 149 -41.31 2.27 30.66
C GLU A 149 -42.29 1.33 31.39
#